data_AF-A0A496ALH5-F1
#
_entry.id   AF-A0A496ALH5-F1
#
_cell.length_a   1.000
_cell.length_b   1.000
_cell.length_c   1.000
_cell.angle_alpha   90.00
_cell.angle_beta   90.00
_cell.angle_gamma   90.00
#
_symmetry.space_group_name_H-M   'P 1'
#
loop_
_entity.id
_entity.type
_entity.pdbx_description
1 polymer ?
#
loop_
_entity_poly.entity_id
_entity_poly.type
_entity_poly.pdbx_seq_one_letter_code
_entity_poly.pdbx_strand_id
1 'polypeptide(L)'
;MSQDKIHDLYDFMNQTQNDISEEYDRIQKRVLKDPSTAGDQGEENWAELLRGWLPRTYQVVTKGRIISQDGRTSPQIDVLVLKSVYPKKLLNKKLYLAAGVAAAFECKITLRAEHIEKAVKTCAEIKNLYPVREGTPYKELYAPIVYGLLAHSHSWKNPNSTPEENITQKLWESDNSFVSHPRLSLDLLCVASLTSWSLISMPFTAFPFISKQGNVMTHHTAMSSDDSETQTGIPKQNFTPIGYIISHLWNRLAREDSSLRDLAHYYMKANISGVSSTKNDKIRLWKPDSVYAAEVLSGFGTHGPLGGESNYWSEWFSIFS
;
A
#
# COMPACT_ATOMS: atom_id res chain seq x y z
N MET A 1 -9.66 -20.40 -29.50
CA MET A 1 -10.36 -20.51 -28.20
C MET A 1 -9.34 -20.97 -27.19
N SER A 2 -8.73 -20.06 -26.44
CA SER A 2 -7.92 -20.45 -25.28
C SER A 2 -8.87 -20.99 -24.22
N GLN A 3 -8.62 -22.18 -23.70
CA GLN A 3 -9.20 -22.58 -22.43
C GLN A 3 -8.73 -21.56 -21.39
N ASP A 4 -9.68 -20.81 -20.83
CA ASP A 4 -9.42 -20.02 -19.63
C ASP A 4 -8.87 -20.98 -18.57
N LYS A 5 -7.60 -20.81 -18.22
CA LYS A 5 -6.99 -21.59 -17.16
C LYS A 5 -7.59 -21.11 -15.84
N ILE A 6 -8.51 -21.90 -15.31
CA ILE A 6 -8.99 -21.76 -13.93
C ILE A 6 -7.78 -21.89 -13.01
N HIS A 7 -7.54 -20.88 -12.18
CA HIS A 7 -6.41 -20.82 -11.27
C HIS A 7 -6.94 -20.76 -9.84
N ASP A 8 -6.82 -21.84 -9.07
CA ASP A 8 -7.42 -21.99 -7.72
C ASP A 8 -7.04 -20.89 -6.73
N LEU A 9 -5.91 -20.21 -6.96
CA LEU A 9 -5.55 -19.01 -6.18
C LEU A 9 -6.66 -17.96 -6.14
N TYR A 10 -7.43 -17.79 -7.21
CA TYR A 10 -8.58 -16.89 -7.20
C TYR A 10 -9.66 -17.34 -6.22
N ASP A 11 -9.91 -18.65 -6.12
CA ASP A 11 -10.84 -19.21 -5.15
C ASP A 11 -10.33 -19.02 -3.72
N PHE A 12 -9.02 -19.17 -3.49
CA PHE A 12 -8.41 -18.87 -2.19
C PHE A 12 -8.52 -17.39 -1.81
N MET A 13 -8.40 -16.47 -2.78
CA MET A 13 -8.62 -15.04 -2.55
C MET A 13 -10.09 -14.74 -2.23
N ASN A 14 -11.02 -15.36 -2.94
CA ASN A 14 -12.45 -15.24 -2.67
C ASN A 14 -12.82 -15.80 -1.29
N GLN A 15 -12.27 -16.95 -0.89
CA GLN A 15 -12.45 -17.50 0.45
C GLN A 15 -11.95 -16.54 1.51
N THR A 16 -10.72 -16.02 1.37
CA THR A 16 -10.15 -15.05 2.32
C THR A 16 -10.98 -13.75 2.38
N GLN A 17 -11.49 -13.28 1.24
CA GLN A 17 -12.37 -12.11 1.16
C GLN A 17 -13.70 -12.34 1.89
N ASN A 18 -14.27 -13.54 1.77
CA ASN A 18 -15.48 -13.93 2.48
C ASN A 18 -15.24 -14.02 3.99
N ASP A 19 -14.13 -14.62 4.42
CA ASP A 19 -13.77 -14.72 5.85
C ASP A 19 -13.70 -13.33 6.51
N ILE A 20 -13.05 -12.36 5.86
CA ILE A 20 -13.01 -10.96 6.32
C ILE A 20 -14.42 -10.35 6.42
N SER A 21 -15.30 -10.65 5.46
CA SER A 21 -16.67 -10.13 5.42
C SER A 21 -17.53 -10.73 6.53
N GLU A 22 -17.45 -12.04 6.75
CA GLU A 22 -18.19 -12.73 7.80
C GLU A 22 -17.75 -12.26 9.19
N GLU A 23 -16.44 -12.08 9.40
CA GLU A 23 -15.91 -11.54 10.65
C GLU A 23 -16.34 -10.08 10.86
N TYR A 24 -16.41 -9.27 9.79
CA TYR A 24 -17.00 -7.93 9.88
C TYR A 24 -18.45 -7.99 10.38
N ASP A 25 -19.29 -8.84 9.82
CA ASP A 25 -20.69 -9.00 10.25
C ASP A 25 -20.79 -9.47 11.71
N ARG A 26 -19.89 -10.36 12.14
CA ARG A 26 -19.80 -10.80 13.53
C ARG A 26 -19.41 -9.65 14.46
N ILE A 27 -18.43 -8.83 14.08
CA ILE A 27 -17.92 -7.70 14.87
C ILE A 27 -18.97 -6.58 14.94
N GLN A 28 -19.65 -6.27 13.84
CA GLN A 28 -20.69 -5.23 13.75
C GLN A 28 -21.80 -5.42 14.79
N LYS A 29 -22.20 -6.66 15.06
CA LYS A 29 -23.20 -7.00 16.09
C LYS A 29 -22.82 -6.54 17.50
N ARG A 30 -21.53 -6.30 17.76
CA ARG A 30 -21.01 -5.87 19.06
C ARG A 30 -20.70 -4.37 19.12
N VAL A 31 -20.59 -3.67 17.99
CA VAL A 31 -20.19 -2.25 17.95
C VAL A 31 -21.08 -1.35 18.83
N LEU A 32 -22.40 -1.56 18.81
CA LEU A 32 -23.33 -0.76 19.62
C LEU A 32 -23.26 -1.06 21.13
N LYS A 33 -22.73 -2.23 21.52
CA LYS A 33 -22.66 -2.66 22.92
C LYS A 33 -21.29 -2.36 23.53
N ASP A 34 -20.23 -2.59 22.76
CA ASP A 34 -18.84 -2.42 23.17
C ASP A 34 -17.98 -2.01 21.96
N PRO A 35 -17.91 -0.70 21.65
CA PRO A 35 -17.13 -0.19 20.53
C PRO A 35 -15.63 -0.49 20.66
N SER A 36 -15.10 -0.54 21.90
CA SER A 36 -13.68 -0.79 22.15
C SER A 36 -13.32 -2.22 21.76
N THR A 37 -14.10 -3.20 22.24
CA THR A 37 -13.89 -4.60 21.87
C THR A 37 -14.11 -4.83 20.37
N ALA A 38 -15.07 -4.14 19.75
CA ALA A 38 -15.26 -4.23 18.31
C ALA A 38 -14.05 -3.71 17.52
N GLY A 39 -13.43 -2.62 17.98
CA GLY A 39 -12.15 -2.12 17.44
C GLY A 39 -11.06 -3.17 17.52
N ASP A 40 -10.79 -3.69 18.73
CA ASP A 40 -9.79 -4.72 18.99
C ASP A 40 -9.98 -5.98 18.13
N GLN A 41 -11.22 -6.43 17.96
CA GLN A 41 -11.53 -7.58 17.09
C GLN A 41 -11.29 -7.27 15.61
N GLY A 42 -11.53 -6.03 15.18
CA GLY A 42 -11.19 -5.58 13.83
C GLY A 42 -9.69 -5.61 13.56
N GLU A 43 -8.90 -5.10 14.51
CA GLU A 43 -7.43 -5.12 14.44
C GLU A 43 -6.91 -6.56 14.35
N GLU A 44 -7.41 -7.46 15.20
CA GLU A 44 -6.96 -8.85 15.21
C GLU A 44 -7.34 -9.60 13.93
N ASN A 45 -8.52 -9.36 13.36
CA ASN A 45 -8.94 -9.96 12.09
C ASN A 45 -7.95 -9.61 10.95
N TRP A 46 -7.55 -8.34 10.83
CA TRP A 46 -6.50 -7.95 9.88
C TRP A 46 -5.15 -8.57 10.19
N ALA A 47 -4.77 -8.67 11.46
CA ALA A 47 -3.52 -9.30 11.87
C ALA A 47 -3.49 -10.79 11.53
N GLU A 48 -4.58 -11.53 11.76
CA GLU A 48 -4.71 -12.95 11.42
C GLU A 48 -4.60 -13.19 9.91
N LEU A 49 -5.28 -12.37 9.10
CA LEU A 49 -5.13 -12.41 7.63
C LEU A 49 -3.67 -12.25 7.21
N LEU A 50 -2.97 -11.25 7.75
CA LEU A 50 -1.57 -11.00 7.43
C LEU A 50 -0.66 -12.14 7.92
N ARG A 51 -0.93 -12.76 9.08
CA ARG A 51 -0.18 -13.94 9.55
C ARG A 51 -0.37 -15.15 8.63
N GLY A 52 -1.55 -15.30 8.03
CA GLY A 52 -1.85 -16.38 7.09
C GLY A 52 -1.15 -16.24 5.74
N TRP A 53 -1.02 -15.01 5.25
CA TRP A 53 -0.58 -14.74 3.87
C TRP A 53 0.84 -14.20 3.72
N LEU A 54 1.42 -13.59 4.74
CA LEU A 54 2.82 -13.12 4.68
C LEU A 54 3.80 -14.26 4.98
N PRO A 55 5.09 -14.12 4.60
CA PRO A 55 6.07 -15.17 4.86
C PRO A 55 6.16 -15.47 6.37
N ARG A 56 6.16 -16.75 6.75
CA ARG A 56 6.19 -17.19 8.17
C ARG A 56 7.37 -16.64 8.98
N THR A 57 8.44 -16.22 8.30
CA THR A 57 9.61 -15.60 8.93
C THR A 57 9.32 -14.18 9.41
N TYR A 58 8.37 -13.48 8.79
CA TYR A 58 7.89 -12.17 9.23
C TYR A 58 6.91 -12.34 10.39
N GLN A 59 7.03 -11.48 11.41
CA GLN A 59 6.18 -11.56 12.60
C GLN A 59 5.12 -10.47 12.55
N VAL A 60 3.84 -10.84 12.63
CA VAL A 60 2.74 -9.88 12.71
C VAL A 60 2.29 -9.75 14.16
N VAL A 61 2.38 -8.54 14.69
CA VAL A 61 2.05 -8.20 16.07
C VAL A 61 1.03 -7.08 16.10
N THR A 62 0.13 -7.11 17.06
CA THR A 62 -0.85 -6.05 17.28
C THR A 62 -0.40 -5.06 18.36
N LYS A 63 -0.90 -3.83 18.30
CA LYS A 63 -0.77 -2.77 19.33
C LYS A 63 0.68 -2.51 19.76
N GLY A 64 1.38 -1.67 19.01
CA GLY A 64 2.75 -1.29 19.35
C GLY A 64 3.15 0.08 18.86
N ARG A 65 4.34 0.53 19.26
CA ARG A 65 4.96 1.75 18.79
C ARG A 65 6.26 1.44 18.06
N ILE A 66 6.66 2.31 17.15
CA ILE A 66 7.95 2.26 16.48
C ILE A 66 8.89 3.23 17.18
N ILE A 67 10.14 2.83 17.39
CA ILE A 67 11.22 3.71 17.92
C ILE A 67 12.34 3.85 16.88
N SER A 68 12.70 5.09 16.59
CA SER A 68 13.83 5.46 15.71
C SER A 68 15.17 5.28 16.42
N GLN A 69 16.26 5.40 15.65
CA GLN A 69 17.63 5.30 16.17
C GLN A 69 17.98 6.40 17.18
N ASP A 70 17.35 7.57 17.07
CA ASP A 70 17.52 8.72 17.97
C ASP A 70 16.53 8.71 19.17
N GLY A 71 15.72 7.66 19.31
CA GLY A 71 14.81 7.47 20.45
C GLY A 71 13.42 8.12 20.32
N ARG A 72 13.11 8.81 19.21
CA ARG A 72 11.74 9.28 18.93
C ARG A 72 10.80 8.09 18.71
N THR A 73 9.54 8.23 19.13
CA THR A 73 8.55 7.16 19.04
C THR A 73 7.33 7.56 18.22
N SER A 74 6.76 6.62 17.48
CA SER A 74 5.46 6.80 16.84
C SER A 74 4.31 6.84 17.87
N PRO A 75 3.12 7.29 17.45
CA PRO A 75 1.86 6.89 18.08
C PRO A 75 1.72 5.36 18.16
N GLN A 76 0.73 4.87 18.92
CA GLN A 76 0.37 3.46 18.87
C GLN A 76 -0.17 3.11 17.48
N ILE A 77 0.24 1.95 16.97
CA ILE A 77 -0.14 1.39 15.69
C ILE A 77 -0.82 0.05 15.94
N ASP A 78 -1.90 -0.20 15.21
CA ASP A 78 -2.80 -1.32 15.41
C ASP A 78 -2.15 -2.64 14.99
N VAL A 79 -1.52 -2.70 13.81
CA VAL A 79 -0.84 -3.89 13.30
C VAL A 79 0.55 -3.53 12.79
N LEU A 80 1.57 -4.28 13.20
CA LEU A 80 2.94 -4.16 12.69
C LEU A 80 3.42 -5.49 12.13
N VAL A 81 4.14 -5.44 11.02
CA VAL A 81 4.85 -6.56 10.41
C VAL A 81 6.34 -6.36 10.63
N LEU A 82 6.98 -7.28 11.35
CA LEU A 82 8.40 -7.25 11.67
C LEU A 82 9.17 -8.15 10.70
N LYS A 83 10.37 -7.71 10.31
CA LYS A 83 11.28 -8.43 9.40
C LYS A 83 11.73 -9.76 10.01
N SER A 84 12.15 -10.69 9.15
CA SER A 84 12.67 -12.02 9.54
C SER A 84 13.84 -11.98 10.54
N VAL A 85 14.63 -10.91 10.50
CA VAL A 85 15.81 -10.69 11.37
C VAL A 85 15.46 -10.04 12.72
N TYR A 86 14.18 -9.84 13.04
CA TYR A 86 13.80 -9.13 14.26
C TYR A 86 14.18 -9.89 15.55
N PRO A 87 14.79 -9.23 16.55
CA PRO A 87 15.21 -9.93 17.76
C PRO A 87 14.03 -10.49 18.58
N LYS A 88 13.99 -11.82 18.76
CA LYS A 88 12.94 -12.49 19.55
C LYS A 88 12.75 -11.92 20.96
N LYS A 89 13.84 -11.48 21.60
CA LYS A 89 13.81 -10.88 22.95
C LYS A 89 12.94 -9.62 23.04
N LEU A 90 12.71 -8.93 21.92
CA LEU A 90 11.98 -7.67 21.86
C LEU A 90 10.50 -7.83 21.46
N LEU A 91 10.06 -9.01 21.02
CA LEU A 91 8.70 -9.22 20.50
C LEU A 91 7.60 -8.85 21.51
N ASN A 92 7.82 -9.11 22.80
CA ASN A 92 6.83 -8.84 23.85
C ASN A 92 6.93 -7.43 24.44
N LYS A 93 7.74 -6.54 23.85
CA LYS A 93 7.98 -5.19 24.42
C LYS A 93 6.99 -4.13 23.94
N LYS A 94 6.26 -4.38 22.85
CA LYS A 94 5.33 -3.43 22.21
C LYS A 94 5.95 -2.09 21.80
N LEU A 95 7.28 -2.00 21.80
CA LEU A 95 8.09 -0.90 21.30
C LEU A 95 9.13 -1.49 20.35
N TYR A 96 8.98 -1.21 19.06
CA TYR A 96 9.67 -1.92 18.01
C TYR A 96 10.67 -1.02 17.28
N LEU A 97 11.92 -1.48 17.18
CA LEU A 97 12.99 -0.80 16.43
C LEU A 97 12.59 -0.57 14.95
N ALA A 98 12.61 0.69 14.50
CA ALA A 98 12.22 1.10 13.15
C ALA A 98 12.86 0.24 12.06
N ALA A 99 14.19 0.04 12.10
CA ALA A 99 14.91 -0.75 11.08
C ALA A 99 14.38 -2.19 10.90
N GLY A 100 13.75 -2.75 11.95
CA GLY A 100 13.18 -4.09 11.97
C GLY A 100 11.70 -4.17 11.62
N VAL A 101 11.02 -3.06 11.37
CA VAL A 101 9.61 -3.03 10.93
C VAL A 101 9.56 -2.96 9.41
N ALA A 102 8.76 -3.84 8.79
CA ALA A 102 8.59 -3.93 7.34
C ALA A 102 7.30 -3.24 6.87
N ALA A 103 6.23 -3.36 7.66
CA ALA A 103 4.96 -2.69 7.41
C ALA A 103 4.24 -2.32 8.70
N ALA A 104 3.36 -1.34 8.63
CA ALA A 104 2.56 -0.87 9.76
C ALA A 104 1.20 -0.36 9.27
N PHE A 105 0.14 -0.68 10.00
CA PHE A 105 -1.23 -0.40 9.59
C PHE A 105 -2.08 0.15 10.72
N GLU A 106 -2.87 1.17 10.39
CA GLU A 106 -4.05 1.57 11.16
C GLU A 106 -5.25 0.76 10.66
N CYS A 107 -6.11 0.29 11.57
CA CYS A 107 -7.29 -0.50 11.26
C CYS A 107 -8.57 0.26 11.63
N LYS A 108 -9.61 0.14 10.79
CA LYS A 108 -10.93 0.73 11.04
C LYS A 108 -12.04 -0.23 10.64
N ILE A 109 -12.97 -0.49 11.55
CA ILE A 109 -14.19 -1.23 11.20
C ILE A 109 -14.99 -0.50 10.10
N THR A 110 -15.16 0.81 10.24
CA THR A 110 -15.83 1.66 9.26
C THR A 110 -14.97 2.87 8.94
N LEU A 111 -14.52 2.97 7.69
CA LEU A 111 -13.75 4.10 7.18
C LEU A 111 -14.60 5.37 7.12
N ARG A 112 -13.99 6.50 7.52
CA ARG A 112 -14.55 7.85 7.45
C ARG A 112 -13.48 8.80 6.91
N ALA A 113 -13.89 9.98 6.45
CA ALA A 113 -12.97 10.97 5.88
C ALA A 113 -11.86 11.38 6.88
N GLU A 114 -12.19 11.56 8.16
CA GLU A 114 -11.20 11.93 9.18
C GLU A 114 -10.16 10.83 9.43
N HIS A 115 -10.50 9.57 9.19
CA HIS A 115 -9.55 8.46 9.32
C HIS A 115 -8.48 8.51 8.22
N ILE A 116 -8.87 8.88 7.00
CA ILE A 116 -7.94 9.04 5.87
C ILE A 116 -6.94 10.17 6.19
N GLU A 117 -7.46 11.32 6.61
CA GLU A 117 -6.64 12.47 6.97
C GLU A 117 -5.62 12.13 8.08
N LYS A 118 -6.09 11.51 9.16
CA LYS A 118 -5.25 11.08 10.27
C LYS A 118 -4.21 10.06 9.82
N ALA A 119 -4.58 9.10 8.97
CA ALA A 119 -3.64 8.07 8.48
C ALA A 119 -2.54 8.67 7.61
N VAL A 120 -2.86 9.62 6.73
CA VAL A 120 -1.85 10.33 5.90
C VAL A 120 -0.88 11.12 6.78
N LYS A 121 -1.39 11.85 7.78
CA LYS A 121 -0.53 12.57 8.74
C LYS A 121 0.37 11.61 9.52
N THR A 122 -0.20 10.53 10.05
CA THR A 122 0.52 9.53 10.84
C THR A 122 1.57 8.80 9.99
N CYS A 123 1.27 8.53 8.72
CA CYS A 123 2.21 7.99 7.75
C CYS A 123 3.45 8.88 7.61
N ALA A 124 3.26 10.19 7.38
CA ALA A 124 4.36 11.13 7.26
C ALA A 124 5.21 11.19 8.55
N GLU A 125 4.57 11.20 9.72
CA GLU A 125 5.26 11.16 11.02
C GLU A 125 6.11 9.88 11.20
N ILE A 126 5.54 8.70 10.90
CA ILE A 126 6.22 7.42 11.01
C ILE A 126 7.37 7.30 10.02
N LYS A 127 7.16 7.69 8.76
CA LYS A 127 8.20 7.63 7.74
C LYS A 127 9.34 8.63 8.00
N ASN A 128 9.15 9.61 8.87
CA ASN A 128 10.19 10.50 9.39
C ASN A 128 10.98 9.94 10.60
N LEU A 129 10.62 8.74 11.09
CA LEU A 129 11.43 7.97 12.04
C LEU A 129 12.56 7.19 11.35
N TYR A 130 12.52 7.10 10.02
CA TYR A 130 13.52 6.41 9.21
C TYR A 130 14.49 7.41 8.58
N PRO A 131 15.76 7.02 8.38
CA PRO A 131 16.70 7.85 7.65
C PRO A 131 16.21 8.07 6.21
N VAL A 132 16.47 9.27 5.69
CA VAL A 132 16.31 9.53 4.25
C VAL A 132 17.28 8.62 3.50
N ARG A 133 16.79 7.97 2.44
CA ARG A 133 17.59 7.11 1.58
C ARG A 133 17.85 7.84 0.27
N GLU A 134 19.08 7.75 -0.21
CA GLU A 134 19.55 8.43 -1.43
C GLU A 134 20.22 7.44 -2.39
N GLY A 135 20.44 7.89 -3.62
CA GLY A 135 21.30 7.24 -4.62
C GLY A 135 20.56 6.50 -5.72
N THR A 136 19.25 6.27 -5.58
CA THR A 136 18.39 5.74 -6.66
C THR A 136 16.99 6.33 -6.57
N PRO A 137 16.25 6.38 -7.70
CA PRO A 137 14.89 6.89 -7.69
C PRO A 137 13.97 6.16 -6.70
N TYR A 138 14.06 4.82 -6.62
CA TYR A 138 13.25 4.06 -5.66
C TYR A 138 13.51 4.46 -4.20
N LYS A 139 14.79 4.57 -3.82
CA LYS A 139 15.20 4.92 -2.45
C LYS A 139 14.72 6.32 -2.06
N GLU A 140 14.77 7.26 -2.98
CA GLU A 140 14.36 8.64 -2.73
C GLU A 140 12.83 8.79 -2.77
N LEU A 141 12.11 7.98 -3.54
CA LEU A 141 10.64 8.00 -3.61
C LEU A 141 9.92 7.24 -2.49
N TYR A 142 10.56 6.25 -1.84
CA TYR A 142 9.91 5.40 -0.84
C TYR A 142 10.73 5.33 0.45
N ALA A 143 10.03 5.37 1.59
CA ALA A 143 10.60 4.93 2.86
C ALA A 143 10.75 3.40 2.91
N PRO A 144 11.66 2.84 3.73
CA PRO A 144 11.90 1.39 3.84
C PRO A 144 10.79 0.63 4.59
N ILE A 145 9.65 1.28 4.84
CA ILE A 145 8.47 0.75 5.52
C ILE A 145 7.25 0.99 4.62
N VAL A 146 6.35 0.00 4.57
CA VAL A 146 5.00 0.19 4.05
C VAL A 146 4.10 0.68 5.17
N TYR A 147 3.40 1.80 4.96
CA TYR A 147 2.37 2.26 5.87
C TYR A 147 1.01 2.30 5.17
N GLY A 148 -0.01 1.73 5.82
CA GLY A 148 -1.35 1.67 5.22
C GLY A 148 -2.52 1.84 6.19
N LEU A 149 -3.70 2.05 5.61
CA LEU A 149 -4.98 2.11 6.31
C LEU A 149 -5.88 0.97 5.85
N LEU A 150 -6.24 0.07 6.76
CA LEU A 150 -7.07 -1.10 6.47
C LEU A 150 -8.44 -0.90 7.09
N ALA A 151 -9.49 -1.09 6.30
CA ALA A 151 -10.86 -0.98 6.79
C ALA A 151 -11.76 -2.08 6.26
N HIS A 152 -12.68 -2.55 7.10
CA HIS A 152 -13.65 -3.56 6.67
C HIS A 152 -14.70 -2.96 5.75
N SER A 153 -15.24 -1.79 6.13
CA SER A 153 -16.30 -1.10 5.38
C SER A 153 -16.09 0.42 5.42
N HIS A 154 -17.06 1.18 4.95
CA HIS A 154 -16.99 2.64 4.81
C HIS A 154 -18.32 3.32 5.17
N SER A 155 -18.28 4.60 5.54
CA SER A 155 -19.46 5.35 6.00
C SER A 155 -20.36 5.89 4.88
N TRP A 156 -19.85 5.97 3.65
CA TRP A 156 -20.61 6.48 2.49
C TRP A 156 -21.61 5.42 1.99
N LYS A 157 -22.81 5.35 2.60
CA LYS A 157 -23.84 4.34 2.29
C LYS A 157 -25.12 4.91 1.65
N ASN A 158 -25.18 6.23 1.40
CA ASN A 158 -26.35 6.84 0.77
C ASN A 158 -26.49 6.37 -0.69
N PRO A 159 -27.71 6.24 -1.25
CA PRO A 159 -27.93 5.71 -2.60
C PRO A 159 -27.17 6.42 -3.72
N ASN A 160 -26.97 7.74 -3.59
CA ASN A 160 -26.25 8.56 -4.57
C ASN A 160 -24.79 8.84 -4.16
N SER A 161 -24.27 8.11 -3.16
CA SER A 161 -22.88 8.30 -2.74
C SER A 161 -21.91 7.63 -3.71
N THR A 162 -20.79 8.29 -3.92
CA THR A 162 -19.68 7.90 -4.80
C THR A 162 -18.47 7.57 -3.93
N PRO A 163 -18.46 6.42 -3.22
CA PRO A 163 -17.49 6.14 -2.17
C PRO A 163 -16.04 6.11 -2.69
N GLU A 164 -15.81 5.59 -3.88
CA GLU A 164 -14.47 5.54 -4.47
C GLU A 164 -13.94 6.94 -4.78
N GLU A 165 -14.76 7.79 -5.39
CA GLU A 165 -14.46 9.20 -5.67
C GLU A 165 -14.20 9.97 -4.37
N ASN A 166 -15.04 9.76 -3.35
CA ASN A 166 -14.90 10.44 -2.05
C ASN A 166 -13.58 10.08 -1.36
N ILE A 167 -13.20 8.80 -1.37
CA ILE A 167 -11.93 8.33 -0.80
C ILE A 167 -10.75 8.87 -1.62
N THR A 168 -10.83 8.81 -2.95
CA THR A 168 -9.76 9.28 -3.85
C THR A 168 -9.53 10.78 -3.70
N GLN A 169 -10.60 11.58 -3.65
CA GLN A 169 -10.53 13.01 -3.41
C GLN A 169 -9.92 13.31 -2.03
N LYS A 170 -10.36 12.61 -0.97
CA LYS A 170 -9.85 12.85 0.38
C LYS A 170 -8.38 12.43 0.53
N LEU A 171 -7.95 11.34 -0.12
CA LEU A 171 -6.54 10.96 -0.19
C LEU A 171 -5.70 12.07 -0.81
N TRP A 172 -6.13 12.59 -1.96
CA TRP A 172 -5.43 13.66 -2.66
C TRP A 172 -5.36 14.95 -1.86
N GLU A 173 -6.46 15.39 -1.26
CA GLU A 173 -6.49 16.59 -0.39
C GLU A 173 -5.56 16.44 0.81
N SER A 174 -5.58 15.27 1.46
CA SER A 174 -4.75 15.00 2.63
C SER A 174 -3.27 14.91 2.26
N ASP A 175 -2.93 14.25 1.14
CA ASP A 175 -1.56 14.17 0.64
C ASP A 175 -1.02 15.57 0.34
N ASN A 176 -1.76 16.41 -0.38
CA ASN A 176 -1.35 17.80 -0.66
C ASN A 176 -1.16 18.64 0.61
N SER A 177 -1.95 18.36 1.66
CA SER A 177 -1.93 19.14 2.90
C SER A 177 -0.81 18.74 3.86
N PHE A 178 -0.47 17.45 3.93
CA PHE A 178 0.39 16.90 4.99
C PHE A 178 1.68 16.26 4.50
N VAL A 179 1.82 16.02 3.20
CA VAL A 179 2.97 15.34 2.61
C VAL A 179 3.86 16.35 1.89
N SER A 180 5.06 16.56 2.41
CA SER A 180 6.06 17.47 1.84
C SER A 180 6.99 16.80 0.83
N HIS A 181 6.99 15.47 0.74
CA HIS A 181 7.87 14.70 -0.13
C HIS A 181 7.23 13.35 -0.50
N PRO A 182 7.35 12.82 -1.75
CA PRO A 182 6.75 11.54 -2.17
C PRO A 182 6.97 10.38 -1.20
N ARG A 183 8.20 10.26 -0.67
CA ARG A 183 8.55 9.23 0.33
C ARG A 183 7.64 9.20 1.55
N LEU A 184 6.94 10.28 1.88
CA LEU A 184 6.06 10.42 3.03
C LEU A 184 4.59 10.11 2.72
N SER A 185 4.22 9.92 1.45
CA SER A 185 2.85 9.59 1.02
C SER A 185 2.40 8.23 1.60
N LEU A 186 1.09 8.09 1.86
CA LEU A 186 0.48 6.83 2.26
C LEU A 186 0.73 5.76 1.19
N ASP A 187 1.16 4.55 1.56
CA ASP A 187 1.46 3.52 0.55
C ASP A 187 0.20 2.79 0.08
N LEU A 188 -0.71 2.49 1.02
CA LEU A 188 -1.85 1.60 0.79
C LEU A 188 -3.07 2.05 1.60
N LEU A 189 -4.26 2.01 0.99
CA LEU A 189 -5.54 2.06 1.68
C LEU A 189 -6.42 0.92 1.17
N CYS A 190 -6.99 0.10 2.04
CA CYS A 190 -7.89 -0.98 1.65
C CYS A 190 -9.23 -0.82 2.36
N VAL A 191 -10.33 -0.91 1.60
CA VAL A 191 -11.68 -1.08 2.13
C VAL A 191 -12.19 -2.42 1.63
N ALA A 192 -12.25 -3.42 2.51
CA ALA A 192 -12.54 -4.80 2.13
C ALA A 192 -13.90 -4.97 1.44
N SER A 193 -14.89 -4.15 1.78
CA SER A 193 -16.22 -4.16 1.15
C SER A 193 -16.33 -3.31 -0.12
N LEU A 194 -15.22 -2.76 -0.64
CA LEU A 194 -15.23 -1.82 -1.76
C LEU A 194 -14.05 -2.08 -2.72
N THR A 195 -12.90 -1.46 -2.45
CA THR A 195 -11.66 -1.61 -3.24
C THR A 195 -10.45 -1.17 -2.42
N SER A 196 -9.27 -1.22 -3.04
CA SER A 196 -7.99 -0.80 -2.49
C SER A 196 -7.34 0.25 -3.37
N TRP A 197 -6.53 1.11 -2.75
CA TRP A 197 -5.71 2.14 -3.36
C TRP A 197 -4.24 1.95 -3.02
N SER A 198 -3.33 2.07 -3.99
CA SER A 198 -1.90 2.22 -3.71
C SER A 198 -1.31 3.49 -4.29
N LEU A 199 -0.23 3.94 -3.67
CA LEU A 199 0.66 4.93 -4.25
C LEU A 199 1.41 4.35 -5.46
N ILE A 200 1.15 4.94 -6.63
CA ILE A 200 1.97 4.78 -7.82
C ILE A 200 2.91 5.97 -7.93
N SER A 201 4.18 5.71 -8.16
CA SER A 201 5.20 6.73 -8.41
C SER A 201 5.87 6.49 -9.76
N MET A 202 5.78 7.46 -10.67
CA MET A 202 6.57 7.49 -11.89
C MET A 202 7.78 8.40 -11.67
N PRO A 203 9.01 7.85 -11.67
CA PRO A 203 10.18 8.60 -11.25
C PRO A 203 10.51 9.79 -12.13
N PHE A 204 10.20 9.69 -13.41
CA PHE A 204 10.38 10.76 -14.35
C PHE A 204 9.40 10.59 -15.51
N THR A 205 8.57 11.60 -15.72
CA THR A 205 7.66 11.67 -16.88
C THR A 205 8.02 12.91 -17.69
N ALA A 206 8.33 12.71 -18.96
CA ALA A 206 8.50 13.79 -19.93
C ALA A 206 7.29 13.78 -20.88
N PHE A 207 6.11 14.12 -20.36
CA PHE A 207 4.96 14.35 -21.22
C PHE A 207 5.08 15.75 -21.84
N PRO A 208 5.22 15.88 -23.18
CA PRO A 208 5.42 17.18 -23.84
C PRO A 208 4.29 18.19 -23.59
N PHE A 209 3.11 17.69 -23.19
CA PHE A 209 1.90 18.48 -22.99
C PHE A 209 1.77 19.10 -21.59
N ILE A 210 2.58 18.68 -20.61
CA ILE A 210 2.45 19.10 -19.20
C ILE A 210 3.63 20.00 -18.77
N SER A 211 4.85 19.74 -19.25
CA SER A 211 6.02 20.60 -18.99
C SER A 211 7.16 20.34 -19.97
N LYS A 212 7.99 21.37 -20.23
CA LYS A 212 9.24 21.24 -21.01
C LYS A 212 10.39 20.59 -20.20
N GLN A 213 10.24 20.49 -18.87
CA GLN A 213 11.16 19.83 -17.94
C GLN A 213 10.40 18.64 -17.33
N GLY A 214 10.95 17.43 -17.35
CA GLY A 214 10.21 16.27 -16.83
C GLY A 214 9.86 16.42 -15.35
N ASN A 215 8.77 15.80 -14.91
CA ASN A 215 8.30 15.84 -13.51
C ASN A 215 8.30 14.44 -12.91
N VAL A 216 8.42 14.37 -11.58
CA VAL A 216 8.02 13.19 -10.82
C VAL A 216 6.51 13.22 -10.67
N MET A 217 5.86 12.08 -10.89
CA MET A 217 4.42 11.96 -10.77
C MET A 217 4.05 10.95 -9.70
N THR A 218 3.17 11.33 -8.79
CA THR A 218 2.57 10.41 -7.82
C THR A 218 1.05 10.48 -7.86
N HIS A 219 0.38 9.37 -7.62
CA HIS A 219 -1.06 9.33 -7.40
C HIS A 219 -1.45 8.07 -6.64
N HIS A 220 -2.56 8.12 -5.92
CA HIS A 220 -3.24 6.94 -5.39
C HIS A 220 -4.25 6.45 -6.41
N THR A 221 -4.08 5.22 -6.89
CA THR A 221 -5.01 4.64 -7.87
C THR A 221 -5.90 3.59 -7.24
N ALA A 222 -7.21 3.66 -7.53
CA ALA A 222 -8.17 2.64 -7.12
C ALA A 222 -8.06 1.41 -8.03
N MET A 223 -8.06 0.23 -7.44
CA MET A 223 -8.00 -1.04 -8.19
C MET A 223 -9.39 -1.51 -8.62
N SER A 224 -9.46 -2.22 -9.73
CA SER A 224 -10.70 -2.78 -10.24
C SER A 224 -10.47 -4.13 -10.94
N SER A 225 -11.58 -4.83 -11.16
CA SER A 225 -11.65 -5.96 -12.09
C SER A 225 -11.79 -5.52 -13.56
N ASP A 226 -12.02 -4.23 -13.80
CA ASP A 226 -12.61 -3.72 -15.02
C ASP A 226 -11.52 -3.09 -15.90
N ASP A 227 -11.00 -3.90 -16.83
CA ASP A 227 -10.16 -3.44 -17.92
C ASP A 227 -11.05 -2.90 -19.03
N SER A 228 -11.63 -1.71 -18.81
CA SER A 228 -12.25 -0.97 -19.91
C SER A 228 -11.15 -0.37 -20.78
N GLU A 229 -10.43 -1.19 -21.56
CA GLU A 229 -9.92 -0.90 -22.92
C GLU A 229 -8.81 -1.83 -23.45
N THR A 230 -8.25 -2.81 -22.73
CA THR A 230 -7.31 -3.74 -23.40
C THR A 230 -8.03 -4.90 -24.12
N GLN A 231 -7.80 -4.99 -25.44
CA GLN A 231 -8.20 -6.09 -26.32
C GLN A 231 -7.46 -7.42 -26.01
N THR A 232 -7.15 -7.71 -24.74
CA THR A 232 -6.29 -8.85 -24.38
C THR A 232 -7.05 -10.14 -24.09
N GLY A 233 -8.38 -10.12 -24.12
CA GLY A 233 -9.19 -11.34 -24.00
C GLY A 233 -9.02 -12.09 -22.68
N ILE A 234 -8.49 -11.43 -21.64
CA ILE A 234 -8.41 -11.99 -20.29
C ILE A 234 -9.80 -11.86 -19.66
N PRO A 235 -10.43 -12.96 -19.20
CA PRO A 235 -11.77 -12.91 -18.63
C PRO A 235 -11.85 -11.97 -17.42
N LYS A 236 -13.01 -11.32 -17.25
CA LYS A 236 -13.47 -10.71 -15.98
C LYS A 236 -13.52 -11.79 -14.90
N GLN A 237 -12.43 -12.14 -14.24
CA GLN A 237 -12.51 -13.05 -13.10
C GLN A 237 -11.67 -12.60 -11.91
N ASN A 238 -12.39 -12.41 -10.80
CA ASN A 238 -11.97 -12.62 -9.42
C ASN A 238 -10.97 -11.62 -8.81
N PHE A 239 -11.05 -10.35 -9.18
CA PHE A 239 -10.46 -9.29 -8.34
C PHE A 239 -11.15 -9.29 -6.97
N THR A 240 -10.34 -9.25 -5.91
CA THR A 240 -10.79 -8.95 -4.56
C THR A 240 -9.86 -7.88 -3.98
N PRO A 241 -10.39 -6.93 -3.17
CA PRO A 241 -9.57 -6.00 -2.41
C PRO A 241 -8.47 -6.71 -1.61
N ILE A 242 -8.78 -7.89 -1.05
CA ILE A 242 -7.83 -8.72 -0.30
C ILE A 242 -6.72 -9.32 -1.17
N GLY A 243 -7.06 -9.89 -2.33
CA GLY A 243 -6.05 -10.42 -3.25
C GLY A 243 -5.08 -9.36 -3.73
N TYR A 244 -5.57 -8.13 -3.90
CA TYR A 244 -4.71 -7.00 -4.18
C TYR A 244 -3.75 -6.66 -3.05
N ILE A 245 -4.21 -6.49 -1.80
CA ILE A 245 -3.29 -6.13 -0.72
C ILE A 245 -2.22 -7.20 -0.51
N ILE A 246 -2.56 -8.49 -0.68
CA ILE A 246 -1.60 -9.59 -0.57
C ILE A 246 -0.53 -9.43 -1.65
N SER A 247 -0.93 -9.32 -2.92
CA SER A 247 0.00 -9.14 -4.04
C SER A 247 0.88 -7.89 -3.87
N HIS A 248 0.27 -6.76 -3.50
CA HIS A 248 0.95 -5.49 -3.30
C HIS A 248 1.97 -5.55 -2.16
N LEU A 249 1.61 -6.13 -1.01
CA LEU A 249 2.53 -6.27 0.11
C LEU A 249 3.69 -7.20 -0.22
N TRP A 250 3.44 -8.34 -0.87
CA TRP A 250 4.52 -9.23 -1.32
C TRP A 250 5.47 -8.51 -2.28
N ASN A 251 4.95 -7.71 -3.21
CA ASN A 251 5.76 -6.91 -4.10
C ASN A 251 6.65 -5.91 -3.35
N ARG A 252 6.04 -5.14 -2.45
CA ARG A 252 6.74 -4.12 -1.66
C ARG A 252 7.78 -4.70 -0.73
N LEU A 253 7.49 -5.84 -0.10
CA LEU A 253 8.46 -6.56 0.72
C LEU A 253 9.61 -7.11 -0.13
N ALA A 254 9.34 -7.61 -1.34
CA ALA A 254 10.35 -8.16 -2.25
C ALA A 254 11.31 -7.12 -2.86
N ARG A 255 10.96 -5.83 -2.79
CA ARG A 255 11.88 -4.74 -3.11
C ARG A 255 12.97 -4.58 -2.03
N GLU A 256 12.64 -4.87 -0.78
CA GLU A 256 13.56 -4.77 0.36
C GLU A 256 14.23 -6.12 0.70
N ASP A 257 13.61 -7.25 0.35
CA ASP A 257 14.12 -8.61 0.57
C ASP A 257 14.04 -9.43 -0.72
N SER A 258 15.18 -9.65 -1.37
CA SER A 258 15.24 -10.37 -2.65
C SER A 258 14.79 -11.83 -2.55
N SER A 259 14.78 -12.45 -1.37
CA SER A 259 14.33 -13.84 -1.19
C SER A 259 12.82 -14.01 -1.42
N LEU A 260 12.05 -12.92 -1.42
CA LEU A 260 10.60 -12.94 -1.64
C LEU A 260 10.19 -12.77 -3.10
N ARG A 261 11.13 -12.45 -3.99
CA ARG A 261 10.85 -12.04 -5.38
C ARG A 261 10.16 -13.11 -6.22
N ASP A 262 10.49 -14.39 -6.02
CA ASP A 262 9.92 -15.47 -6.82
C ASP A 262 8.41 -15.59 -6.56
N LEU A 263 7.98 -15.59 -5.29
CA LEU A 263 6.57 -15.68 -4.96
C LEU A 263 5.82 -14.37 -5.25
N ALA A 264 6.45 -13.22 -5.02
CA ALA A 264 5.87 -11.94 -5.40
C ALA A 264 5.64 -11.86 -6.94
N HIS A 265 6.60 -12.35 -7.73
CA HIS A 265 6.45 -12.43 -9.18
C HIS A 265 5.37 -13.42 -9.58
N TYR A 266 5.24 -14.55 -8.88
CA TYR A 266 4.14 -15.50 -9.10
C TYR A 266 2.77 -14.84 -8.88
N TYR A 267 2.55 -14.15 -7.77
CA TYR A 267 1.28 -13.44 -7.52
C TYR A 267 0.99 -12.37 -8.56
N MET A 268 2.00 -11.63 -9.00
CA MET A 268 1.86 -10.65 -10.07
C MET A 268 1.47 -11.31 -11.40
N LYS A 269 2.07 -12.45 -11.76
CA LYS A 269 1.74 -13.18 -13.00
C LYS A 269 0.39 -13.88 -12.94
N ALA A 270 -0.03 -14.34 -11.76
CA ALA A 270 -1.36 -14.86 -11.52
C ALA A 270 -2.43 -13.74 -11.49
N ASN A 271 -2.03 -12.47 -11.50
CA ASN A 271 -2.92 -11.31 -11.57
C ASN A 271 -4.05 -11.29 -10.53
N ILE A 272 -3.76 -11.69 -9.29
CA ILE A 272 -4.72 -11.56 -8.17
C ILE A 272 -4.90 -10.10 -7.71
N SER A 273 -4.11 -9.17 -8.27
CA SER A 273 -4.13 -7.74 -7.98
C SER A 273 -5.21 -6.97 -8.74
N GLY A 274 -5.75 -7.51 -9.83
CA GLY A 274 -6.57 -6.74 -10.75
C GLY A 274 -5.78 -5.62 -11.44
N VAL A 275 -6.51 -4.65 -11.99
CA VAL A 275 -5.96 -3.54 -12.79
C VAL A 275 -6.27 -2.19 -12.15
N SER A 276 -5.45 -1.19 -12.45
CA SER A 276 -5.69 0.19 -12.05
C SER A 276 -6.91 0.74 -12.80
N SER A 277 -7.89 1.32 -12.09
CA SER A 277 -9.11 1.85 -12.71
C SER A 277 -8.88 3.13 -13.50
N THR A 278 -7.94 3.99 -13.09
CA THR A 278 -7.60 5.32 -13.66
C THR A 278 -8.74 6.35 -13.76
N LYS A 279 -10.01 5.94 -13.58
CA LYS A 279 -11.21 6.75 -13.83
C LYS A 279 -11.28 8.05 -13.01
N ASN A 280 -10.67 8.06 -11.83
CA ASN A 280 -10.75 9.17 -10.88
C ASN A 280 -9.38 9.61 -10.34
N ASP A 281 -8.29 9.13 -10.95
CA ASP A 281 -6.96 9.33 -10.40
C ASP A 281 -6.60 10.81 -10.33
N LYS A 282 -6.15 11.23 -9.14
CA LYS A 282 -5.72 12.60 -8.88
C LYS A 282 -4.20 12.64 -8.84
N ILE A 283 -3.63 13.22 -9.89
CA ILE A 283 -2.17 13.31 -10.06
C ILE A 283 -1.60 14.45 -9.22
N ARG A 284 -0.47 14.18 -8.55
CA ARG A 284 0.41 15.19 -7.97
C ARG A 284 1.74 15.19 -8.72
N LEU A 285 2.14 16.38 -9.16
CA LEU A 285 3.41 16.61 -9.85
C LEU A 285 4.40 17.24 -8.88
N TRP A 286 5.63 16.74 -8.93
CA TRP A 286 6.73 17.26 -8.13
C TRP A 286 7.86 17.68 -9.04
N LYS A 287 8.52 18.77 -8.66
CA LYS A 287 9.75 19.19 -9.34
C LYS A 287 10.85 18.18 -9.01
N PRO A 288 11.57 17.63 -10.00
CA PRO A 288 12.60 16.63 -9.74
C PRO A 288 13.67 17.08 -8.75
N ASP A 289 14.07 18.34 -8.76
CA ASP A 289 15.05 18.94 -7.84
C ASP A 289 14.56 19.09 -6.39
N SER A 290 13.24 19.04 -6.17
CA SER A 290 12.66 18.97 -4.82
C SER A 290 12.52 17.54 -4.29
N VAL A 291 12.70 16.54 -5.15
CA VAL A 291 12.55 15.12 -4.81
C VAL A 291 13.90 14.40 -4.77
N TYR A 292 14.77 14.69 -5.73
CA TYR A 292 15.97 13.93 -5.95
C TYR A 292 17.25 14.68 -5.63
N ALA A 293 18.23 13.93 -5.13
CA ALA A 293 19.62 14.37 -5.07
C ALA A 293 20.17 14.62 -6.49
N ALA A 294 21.18 15.50 -6.59
CA ALA A 294 21.77 15.90 -7.87
C ALA A 294 22.33 14.70 -8.66
N GLU A 295 22.88 13.73 -7.94
CA GLU A 295 23.42 12.49 -8.48
C GLU A 295 22.33 11.67 -9.18
N VAL A 296 21.15 11.51 -8.55
CA VAL A 296 20.02 10.77 -9.14
C VAL A 296 19.47 11.51 -10.36
N LEU A 297 19.38 12.84 -10.31
CA LEU A 297 18.97 13.64 -11.47
C LEU A 297 19.89 13.44 -12.68
N SER A 298 21.21 13.42 -12.45
CA SER A 298 22.19 13.18 -13.51
C SER A 298 22.08 11.76 -14.06
N GLY A 299 21.75 10.78 -13.21
CA GLY A 299 21.59 9.38 -13.58
C GLY A 299 20.39 9.10 -14.49
N PHE A 300 19.35 9.95 -14.54
CA PHE A 300 18.29 9.78 -15.54
C PHE A 300 18.80 9.99 -16.98
N GLY A 301 19.95 10.64 -17.20
CA GLY A 301 20.57 10.68 -18.53
C GLY A 301 21.18 9.33 -18.96
N THR A 302 21.62 8.52 -17.99
CA THR A 302 22.25 7.21 -18.23
C THR A 302 21.26 6.06 -18.10
N HIS A 303 20.21 6.23 -17.30
CA HIS A 303 19.20 5.21 -16.99
C HIS A 303 17.79 5.55 -17.53
N GLY A 304 17.54 6.76 -18.08
CA GLY A 304 16.20 7.26 -18.37
C GLY A 304 15.72 7.10 -19.81
N PRO A 305 14.74 7.90 -20.23
CA PRO A 305 13.29 7.71 -20.10
C PRO A 305 12.71 6.60 -21.03
N LEU A 306 13.56 5.95 -21.82
CA LEU A 306 13.25 4.76 -22.65
C LEU A 306 14.11 3.55 -22.24
N GLY A 307 15.10 3.76 -21.36
CA GLY A 307 16.04 2.77 -20.84
C GLY A 307 15.76 2.36 -19.40
N GLY A 308 14.53 2.53 -18.91
CA GLY A 308 14.13 1.89 -17.66
C GLY A 308 14.53 0.43 -17.74
N GLU A 309 15.32 -0.04 -16.77
CA GLU A 309 15.80 -1.42 -16.82
C GLU A 309 14.57 -2.33 -16.97
N SER A 310 14.60 -3.23 -17.96
CA SER A 310 13.51 -4.22 -18.14
C SER A 310 13.35 -5.11 -16.90
N ASN A 311 14.36 -5.11 -16.04
CA ASN A 311 14.30 -5.68 -14.71
C ASN A 311 13.34 -4.89 -13.81
N TYR A 312 12.14 -5.44 -13.63
CA TYR A 312 11.11 -4.95 -12.72
C TYR A 312 11.60 -4.64 -11.28
N TRP A 313 12.62 -5.36 -10.81
CA TRP A 313 13.20 -5.19 -9.47
C TRP A 313 14.28 -4.11 -9.40
N SER A 314 14.59 -3.45 -10.51
CA SER A 314 15.56 -2.36 -10.53
C SER A 314 15.08 -1.19 -9.68
N GLU A 315 16.00 -0.56 -8.94
CA GLU A 315 15.72 0.69 -8.24
C GLU A 315 15.64 1.91 -9.20
N TRP A 316 15.90 1.69 -10.50
CA TRP A 316 15.74 2.64 -11.60
C TRP A 316 14.55 2.32 -12.52
N PHE A 317 13.67 1.42 -12.11
CA PHE A 317 12.50 1.04 -12.92
C PHE A 317 11.56 2.23 -13.19
N SER A 318 10.81 2.17 -14.28
CA SER A 318 10.04 3.33 -14.78
C SER A 318 8.76 3.63 -14.01
N ILE A 319 8.23 2.66 -13.25
CA ILE A 319 7.01 2.81 -12.45
C ILE A 319 7.15 2.01 -11.17
N PHE A 320 7.01 2.65 -10.02
CA PHE A 320 6.95 1.97 -8.74
C PHE A 320 5.53 1.91 -8.22
N SER A 321 5.17 0.73 -7.71
CA SER A 321 3.99 0.46 -6.91
C SER A 321 4.40 -0.31 -5.67
#